data_AF-A0A3B8HIC1-F1
#
_entry.id   AF-A0A3B8HIC1-F1
#
_cell.length_a   1.000
_cell.length_b   1.000
_cell.length_c   1.000
_cell.angle_alpha   90.00
_cell.angle_beta   90.00
_cell.angle_gamma   90.00
#
_symmetry.space_group_name_H-M   'P 1'
#
loop_
_entity.id
_entity.type
_entity.pdbx_description
1 polymer ?
#
loop_
_entity_poly.entity_id
_entity_poly.type
_entity_poly.pdbx_seq_one_letter_code
_entity_poly.pdbx_strand_id
1 'polypeptide(L)'
;MADVVLDFLTGLTWCRNANLADFPLDWKAAHDFINEMNGVRAFGRSDWRLPSRRELFTLISHEVFNPALPKDHPFENVFPGYYWTCTSCYRLPDQAWYIHLGGGRIYRGMKHGSYMVWPVISPGGELPSVEDPWSWDVDRQGILDRRTGLTWSHP
;
A
#
# COMPACT_ATOMS: atom_id res chain seq x y z
N MET A 1 -7.32 -16.87 17.04
CA MET A 1 -7.21 -15.43 16.70
C MET A 1 -6.94 -15.37 15.21
N ALA A 2 -7.53 -14.42 14.47
CA ALA A 2 -7.32 -14.35 13.02
C ALA A 2 -5.97 -13.69 12.70
N ASP A 3 -5.19 -14.17 11.73
CA ASP A 3 -3.89 -13.55 11.40
C ASP A 3 -4.00 -12.37 10.42
N VAL A 4 -5.24 -11.99 10.11
CA VAL A 4 -5.58 -10.97 9.13
C VAL A 4 -6.61 -9.98 9.69
N VAL A 5 -6.68 -8.81 9.08
CA VAL A 5 -7.57 -7.70 9.43
C VAL A 5 -8.30 -7.25 8.16
N LEU A 6 -9.63 -7.25 8.20
CA LEU A 6 -10.45 -6.65 7.15
C LEU A 6 -10.61 -5.15 7.41
N ASP A 7 -10.15 -4.34 6.47
CA ASP A 7 -10.47 -2.92 6.41
C ASP A 7 -11.84 -2.75 5.75
N PHE A 8 -12.86 -2.42 6.56
CA PHE A 8 -14.23 -2.23 6.07
C PHE A 8 -14.40 -0.97 5.20
N LEU A 9 -13.49 0.00 5.27
CA LEU A 9 -13.58 1.23 4.47
C LEU A 9 -13.18 0.95 3.01
N THR A 10 -12.15 0.14 2.81
CA THR A 10 -11.57 -0.15 1.48
C THR A 10 -11.90 -1.53 0.95
N GLY A 11 -12.36 -2.45 1.81
CA GLY A 11 -12.51 -3.88 1.52
C GLY A 11 -11.19 -4.65 1.46
N LEU A 12 -10.05 -4.00 1.74
CA LEU A 12 -8.74 -4.64 1.74
C LEU A 12 -8.58 -5.56 2.95
N THR A 13 -7.87 -6.67 2.77
CA THR A 13 -7.48 -7.53 3.88
C THR A 13 -5.98 -7.43 4.10
N TRP A 14 -5.58 -7.02 5.30
CA TRP A 14 -4.20 -6.79 5.70
C TRP A 14 -3.71 -7.91 6.60
N CYS A 15 -2.42 -8.22 6.57
CA CYS A 15 -1.81 -9.00 7.64
C CYS A 15 -1.93 -8.25 8.97
N ARG A 16 -2.29 -8.95 10.06
CA ARG A 16 -2.39 -8.31 11.39
C ARG A 16 -1.02 -7.87 11.89
N ASN A 17 -0.02 -8.73 11.75
CA ASN A 17 1.37 -8.40 12.02
C ASN A 17 1.92 -7.53 10.88
N ALA A 18 2.29 -6.29 11.20
CA ALA A 18 2.87 -5.34 10.25
C ALA A 18 4.37 -5.55 10.03
N ASN A 19 5.03 -6.44 10.76
CA ASN A 19 6.44 -6.79 10.59
C ASN A 19 6.61 -8.30 10.42
N LEU A 20 6.03 -8.87 9.36
CA LEU A 20 6.08 -10.31 9.09
C LEU A 20 7.44 -10.80 8.58
N ALA A 21 8.22 -9.93 7.95
CA ALA A 21 9.56 -10.27 7.47
C ALA A 21 10.64 -10.21 8.58
N ASP A 22 10.25 -9.80 9.79
CA ASP A 22 11.08 -9.46 10.97
C ASP A 22 12.09 -8.32 10.75
N PHE A 23 12.74 -8.28 9.59
CA PHE A 23 13.78 -7.34 9.21
C PHE A 23 13.39 -6.56 7.94
N PRO A 24 13.92 -5.34 7.77
CA PRO A 24 13.70 -4.57 6.56
C PRO A 24 14.33 -5.26 5.34
N LEU A 25 13.62 -5.26 4.23
CA LEU A 25 14.03 -5.89 2.97
C LEU A 25 14.27 -4.84 1.90
N ASP A 26 15.19 -5.10 0.98
CA ASP A 26 15.23 -4.36 -0.28
C ASP A 26 13.95 -4.60 -1.11
N TRP A 27 13.70 -3.74 -2.10
CA TRP A 27 12.43 -3.78 -2.83
C TRP A 27 12.25 -5.09 -3.61
N LYS A 28 13.33 -5.68 -4.12
CA LYS A 28 13.28 -6.97 -4.81
C LYS A 28 12.98 -8.09 -3.81
N ALA A 29 13.73 -8.14 -2.71
CA ALA A 29 13.53 -9.11 -1.64
C ALA A 29 12.13 -9.01 -1.02
N ALA A 30 11.55 -7.81 -0.94
CA ALA A 30 10.17 -7.62 -0.51
C ALA A 30 9.16 -8.30 -1.45
N HIS A 31 9.36 -8.21 -2.77
CA HIS A 31 8.53 -8.94 -3.74
C HIS A 31 8.77 -10.46 -3.67
N ASP A 32 10.01 -10.89 -3.50
CA ASP A 32 10.34 -12.31 -3.33
C ASP A 32 9.68 -12.90 -2.06
N PHE A 33 9.68 -12.15 -0.95
CA PHE A 33 9.00 -12.52 0.29
C PHE A 33 7.49 -12.71 0.10
N ILE A 34 6.84 -11.80 -0.64
CA ILE A 34 5.41 -11.95 -0.99
C ILE A 34 5.18 -13.23 -1.83
N ASN A 35 6.06 -13.52 -2.80
CA ASN A 35 5.95 -14.73 -3.62
C ASN A 35 6.09 -15.99 -2.76
N GLU A 36 6.99 -16.00 -1.79
CA GLU A 36 7.14 -17.09 -0.82
C GLU A 36 5.87 -17.27 0.01
N MET A 37 5.32 -16.20 0.58
CA MET A 37 4.04 -16.22 1.31
C MET A 37 2.92 -16.85 0.48
N ASN A 38 2.86 -16.51 -0.81
CA ASN A 38 1.87 -17.06 -1.73
C ASN A 38 2.10 -18.55 -2.02
N GLY A 39 3.37 -18.96 -2.16
CA GLY A 39 3.74 -20.36 -2.39
C GLY A 39 3.36 -21.28 -1.22
N VAL A 40 3.54 -20.82 0.01
CA VAL A 40 3.17 -21.57 1.23
C VAL A 40 1.71 -21.37 1.65
N ARG A 41 0.95 -20.60 0.87
CA ARG A 41 -0.44 -20.21 1.17
C ARG A 41 -0.60 -19.61 2.57
N ALA A 42 0.27 -18.66 2.93
CA ALA A 42 0.28 -18.02 4.24
C ALA A 42 -1.13 -17.55 4.64
N PHE A 43 -1.55 -17.90 5.86
CA PHE A 43 -2.89 -17.64 6.39
C PHE A 43 -4.04 -18.16 5.52
N GLY A 44 -3.80 -19.26 4.79
CA GLY A 44 -4.77 -19.89 3.89
C GLY A 44 -4.94 -19.19 2.54
N ARG A 45 -4.16 -18.14 2.27
CA ARG A 45 -4.28 -17.23 1.12
C ARG A 45 -3.02 -17.28 0.24
N SER A 46 -3.20 -17.06 -1.05
CA SER A 46 -2.11 -17.09 -2.05
C SER A 46 -2.17 -15.91 -3.02
N ASP A 47 -2.88 -14.87 -2.62
CA ASP A 47 -3.16 -13.64 -3.35
C ASP A 47 -2.59 -12.41 -2.61
N TRP A 48 -1.58 -12.62 -1.77
CA TRP A 48 -0.85 -11.56 -1.10
C TRP A 48 -0.07 -10.71 -2.09
N ARG A 49 0.00 -9.41 -1.81
CA ARG A 49 0.82 -8.45 -2.56
C ARG A 49 1.37 -7.38 -1.64
N LEU A 50 2.39 -6.68 -2.13
CA LEU A 50 2.73 -5.36 -1.59
C LEU A 50 1.58 -4.38 -1.87
N PRO A 51 1.27 -3.47 -0.93
CA PRO A 51 0.25 -2.47 -1.11
C PRO A 51 0.71 -1.42 -2.10
N SER A 52 -0.22 -0.83 -2.85
CA SER A 52 0.07 0.39 -3.58
C SER A 52 0.22 1.57 -2.63
N ARG A 53 0.82 2.64 -3.13
CA ARG A 53 0.97 3.89 -2.37
C ARG A 53 -0.36 4.49 -1.91
N ARG A 54 -1.45 4.27 -2.64
CA ARG A 54 -2.78 4.75 -2.24
C ARG A 54 -3.34 3.93 -1.09
N GLU A 55 -3.25 2.61 -1.18
CA GLU A 55 -3.81 1.68 -0.21
C GLU A 55 -3.11 1.75 1.14
N LEU A 56 -1.77 1.76 1.15
CA LEU A 56 -1.06 1.90 2.43
C LEU A 56 -1.33 3.27 3.07
N PHE A 57 -1.59 4.30 2.26
CA PHE A 57 -1.93 5.62 2.75
C PHE A 57 -3.34 5.69 3.37
N THR A 58 -4.28 4.80 3.01
CA THR A 58 -5.62 4.80 3.63
C THR A 58 -5.60 4.40 5.10
N LEU A 59 -4.53 3.74 5.56
CA LEU A 59 -4.35 3.40 6.97
C LEU A 59 -3.92 4.62 7.81
N ILE A 60 -3.43 5.70 7.18
CA ILE A 60 -2.84 6.83 7.89
C ILE A 60 -3.91 7.64 8.62
N SER A 61 -3.69 7.84 9.92
CA SER A 61 -4.39 8.87 10.70
C SER A 61 -3.46 10.05 10.94
N HIS A 62 -3.93 11.26 10.63
CA HIS A 62 -3.19 12.50 10.90
C HIS A 62 -3.39 13.03 12.34
N GLU A 63 -4.25 12.40 13.13
CA GLU A 63 -4.49 12.75 14.53
C GLU A 63 -3.45 12.15 15.48
N VAL A 64 -2.80 11.06 15.04
CA VAL A 64 -1.84 10.29 15.82
C VAL A 64 -0.49 10.30 15.09
N PHE A 65 0.59 10.22 15.85
CA PHE A 65 1.96 10.09 15.34
C PHE A 65 2.68 8.98 16.11
N ASN A 66 3.63 8.30 15.46
CA ASN A 66 4.41 7.21 16.04
C ASN A 66 3.60 6.07 16.71
N PRO A 67 2.88 5.21 15.95
CA PRO A 67 2.64 5.28 14.51
C PRO A 67 1.43 6.16 14.16
N ALA A 68 1.42 6.71 12.95
CA ALA A 68 0.32 7.51 12.39
C ALA A 68 -0.82 6.61 11.92
N LEU A 69 -1.41 5.86 12.86
CA LEU A 69 -2.55 4.98 12.69
C LEU A 69 -3.64 5.37 13.70
N PRO A 70 -4.91 5.02 13.46
CA PRO A 70 -5.98 5.23 14.44
C PRO A 70 -5.65 4.59 15.80
N LYS A 71 -6.00 5.27 16.90
CA LYS A 71 -5.60 4.89 18.27
C LYS A 71 -5.94 3.45 18.67
N ASP A 72 -7.04 2.91 18.14
CA ASP A 72 -7.53 1.57 18.45
C ASP A 72 -7.40 0.62 17.24
N HIS A 73 -6.35 0.80 16.42
CA HIS A 73 -6.11 -0.08 15.29
C HIS A 73 -5.85 -1.54 15.73
N PRO A 74 -6.29 -2.54 14.96
CA PRO A 74 -6.13 -3.95 15.32
C PRO A 74 -4.76 -4.56 14.98
N PHE A 75 -3.84 -3.75 14.45
CA PHE A 75 -2.54 -4.21 13.96
C PHE A 75 -1.50 -4.39 15.07
N GLU A 76 -0.61 -5.36 14.88
CA GLU A 76 0.45 -5.76 15.80
C GLU A 76 1.83 -5.51 15.18
N ASN A 77 2.85 -5.32 16.03
CA ASN A 77 4.24 -5.10 15.64
C ASN A 77 4.44 -4.00 14.58
N VAL A 78 3.64 -2.93 14.69
CA VAL A 78 3.75 -1.76 13.82
C VAL A 78 5.04 -1.01 14.13
N PHE A 79 5.95 -0.97 13.16
CA PHE A 79 7.15 -0.17 13.26
C PHE A 79 6.83 1.27 12.84
N PRO A 80 7.18 2.33 13.60
CA PRO A 80 6.89 3.71 13.18
C PRO A 80 7.83 4.23 12.06
N GLY A 81 8.51 3.35 11.33
CA GLY A 81 9.43 3.70 10.26
C GLY A 81 8.83 3.54 8.86
N TYR A 82 9.63 3.03 7.93
CA TYR A 82 9.33 3.01 6.50
C TYR A 82 8.76 1.67 6.05
N TYR A 83 7.75 1.73 5.19
CA TYR A 83 7.09 0.58 4.58
C TYR A 83 7.07 0.68 3.07
N TRP A 84 7.51 -0.37 2.40
CA TRP A 84 7.48 -0.44 0.95
C TRP A 84 6.06 -0.44 0.39
N THR A 85 5.94 0.12 -0.81
CA THR A 85 4.77 -0.04 -1.68
C THR A 85 5.20 -0.75 -2.96
N CYS A 86 4.27 -1.37 -3.68
CA CYS A 86 4.54 -1.95 -5.01
C CYS A 86 4.74 -0.89 -6.11
N THR A 87 4.56 0.40 -5.80
CA THR A 87 4.55 1.47 -6.79
C THR A 87 5.97 1.91 -7.10
N SER A 88 6.43 1.67 -8.34
CA SER A 88 7.69 2.24 -8.86
C SER A 88 7.54 3.73 -9.14
N CYS A 89 8.64 4.49 -9.11
CA CYS A 89 8.63 5.88 -9.55
C CYS A 89 8.76 5.95 -11.06
N TYR A 90 7.70 6.38 -11.76
CA TYR A 90 7.70 6.45 -13.23
C TYR A 90 8.90 7.22 -13.81
N ARG A 91 9.25 8.36 -13.22
CA ARG A 91 10.37 9.21 -13.71
C ARG A 91 11.75 8.66 -13.35
N LEU A 92 11.85 7.78 -12.36
CA LEU A 92 13.09 7.25 -11.83
C LEU A 92 12.88 5.75 -11.55
N PRO A 93 12.98 4.88 -12.58
CA PRO A 93 12.60 3.47 -12.46
C PRO A 93 13.36 2.67 -11.40
N ASP A 94 14.55 3.12 -11.02
CA ASP A 94 15.37 2.54 -9.93
C ASP A 94 14.86 2.91 -8.53
N GLN A 95 13.83 3.75 -8.44
CA GLN A 95 13.20 4.15 -7.20
C GLN A 95 11.79 3.59 -7.07
N ALA A 96 11.38 3.36 -5.82
CA ALA A 96 10.02 2.99 -5.46
C ALA A 96 9.50 3.90 -4.34
N TRP A 97 8.18 3.95 -4.22
CA TRP A 97 7.52 4.72 -3.18
C TRP A 97 7.44 3.90 -1.88
N TYR A 98 7.57 4.59 -0.75
CA TYR A 98 7.38 4.04 0.59
C TYR A 98 6.66 5.05 1.48
N ILE A 99 6.05 4.56 2.56
CA ILE A 99 5.34 5.40 3.53
C ILE A 99 6.05 5.33 4.88
N HIS A 100 6.29 6.49 5.48
CA HIS A 100 6.83 6.63 6.82
C HIS A 100 5.69 6.77 7.83
N LEU A 101 5.49 5.75 8.67
CA LEU A 101 4.41 5.72 9.65
C LEU A 101 4.63 6.65 10.83
N GLY A 102 5.85 7.12 11.13
CA GLY A 102 6.06 8.00 12.27
C GLY A 102 5.33 9.34 12.16
N GLY A 103 5.04 9.79 10.93
CA GLY A 103 4.27 11.00 10.68
C GLY A 103 3.38 10.96 9.45
N GLY A 104 3.05 9.76 8.95
CA GLY A 104 2.10 9.59 7.85
C GLY A 104 2.52 10.25 6.53
N ARG A 105 3.81 10.16 6.17
CA ARG A 105 4.37 10.84 4.97
C ARG A 105 4.77 9.86 3.89
N ILE A 106 4.57 10.26 2.64
CA ILE A 106 4.93 9.49 1.45
C ILE A 106 6.28 9.98 0.92
N TYR A 107 7.20 9.05 0.67
CA TYR A 107 8.52 9.32 0.12
C TYR A 107 8.82 8.38 -1.05
N ARG A 108 9.91 8.67 -1.75
CA ARG A 108 10.51 7.77 -2.75
C ARG A 108 11.99 7.59 -2.43
N GLY A 109 12.54 6.44 -2.77
CA GLY A 109 13.96 6.14 -2.56
C GLY A 109 14.40 4.97 -3.43
N MET A 110 15.71 4.73 -3.46
CA MET A 110 16.29 3.67 -4.28
C MET A 110 15.75 2.30 -3.88
N LYS A 111 15.52 1.42 -4.86
CA LYS A 111 15.00 0.06 -4.67
C LYS A 111 15.94 -0.84 -3.85
N HIS A 112 17.21 -0.47 -3.73
CA HIS A 112 18.19 -1.14 -2.86
C HIS A 112 18.20 -0.61 -1.41
N GLY A 113 17.33 0.35 -1.05
CA GLY A 113 17.09 0.70 0.35
C GLY A 113 16.32 -0.40 1.07
N SER A 114 16.38 -0.49 2.40
CA SER A 114 15.75 -1.58 3.15
C SER A 114 14.62 -1.06 4.03
N TYR A 115 13.37 -1.48 3.78
CA TYR A 115 12.17 -1.04 4.50
C TYR A 115 11.25 -2.22 4.84
N MET A 116 10.29 -1.99 5.75
CA MET A 116 9.33 -3.00 6.19
C MET A 116 8.36 -3.42 5.07
N VAL A 117 7.80 -4.61 5.20
CA VAL A 117 6.82 -5.19 4.27
C VAL A 117 5.51 -5.44 5.00
N TRP A 118 4.42 -4.88 4.48
CA TRP A 118 3.08 -5.08 5.02
C TRP A 118 2.15 -5.66 3.95
N PRO A 119 1.97 -6.98 3.91
CA PRO A 119 1.18 -7.63 2.87
C PRO A 119 -0.31 -7.26 2.95
N VAL A 120 -0.92 -7.10 1.78
CA VAL A 120 -2.34 -6.81 1.61
C VAL A 120 -2.96 -7.71 0.54
N ILE A 121 -4.27 -7.90 0.61
CA ILE A 121 -5.11 -8.56 -0.38
C ILE A 121 -6.20 -7.60 -0.84
N SER A 122 -6.46 -7.57 -2.15
CA SER A 122 -7.54 -6.79 -2.74
C SER A 122 -8.94 -7.32 -2.40
N PRO A 123 -9.97 -6.48 -2.39
CA PRO A 123 -11.35 -6.95 -2.36
C PRO A 123 -11.62 -7.74 -3.66
N GLY A 124 -12.05 -9.00 -3.56
CA GLY A 124 -12.52 -9.78 -4.72
C GLY A 124 -11.45 -10.39 -5.64
N GLY A 125 -10.17 -10.43 -5.25
CA GLY A 125 -9.11 -11.08 -6.05
C GLY A 125 -8.72 -10.33 -7.33
N GLU A 126 -9.38 -9.23 -7.67
CA GLU A 126 -8.93 -8.30 -8.69
C GLU A 126 -7.78 -7.48 -8.11
N LEU A 127 -6.60 -7.59 -8.73
CA LEU A 127 -5.58 -6.57 -8.58
C LEU A 127 -6.25 -5.24 -8.96
N PRO A 128 -6.23 -4.18 -8.11
CA PRO A 128 -6.47 -2.85 -8.65
C PRO A 128 -5.51 -2.74 -9.82
N SER A 129 -6.05 -2.51 -11.02
CA SER A 129 -5.29 -2.43 -12.25
C SER A 129 -3.99 -1.71 -11.94
N VAL A 130 -2.88 -2.43 -12.18
CA VAL A 130 -1.53 -1.90 -12.01
C VAL A 130 -1.51 -0.63 -12.83
N GLU A 131 -1.68 0.49 -12.13
CA GLU A 131 -1.88 1.79 -12.77
C GLU A 131 -3.11 1.79 -13.70
N ASP A 132 -4.31 2.09 -13.19
CA ASP A 132 -5.21 2.90 -14.00
C ASP A 132 -4.48 4.24 -14.21
N PRO A 133 -3.83 4.44 -15.38
CA PRO A 133 -2.94 5.56 -15.58
C PRO A 133 -3.86 6.73 -15.86
N TRP A 134 -4.38 7.32 -14.79
CA TRP A 134 -5.19 8.51 -14.86
C TRP A 134 -6.46 8.33 -15.72
N SER A 135 -7.52 7.82 -15.11
CA SER A 135 -8.86 7.77 -15.71
C SER A 135 -9.50 9.17 -15.82
N TRP A 136 -8.74 10.16 -16.26
CA TRP A 136 -9.29 11.46 -16.64
C TRP A 136 -9.58 11.43 -18.12
N ASP A 137 -10.84 11.63 -18.49
CA ASP A 137 -11.13 12.05 -19.85
C ASP A 137 -10.97 13.57 -19.91
N VAL A 138 -10.20 14.02 -20.90
CA VAL A 138 -10.10 15.43 -21.24
C VAL A 138 -10.82 15.62 -22.57
N ASP A 139 -11.91 16.38 -22.55
CA ASP A 139 -12.62 16.78 -23.76
C ASP A 139 -12.73 18.32 -23.83
N ARG A 140 -13.50 18.82 -24.80
CA ARG A 140 -13.70 20.26 -24.97
C ARG A 140 -14.55 20.90 -23.87
N GLN A 141 -15.22 20.11 -23.04
CA GLN A 141 -16.07 20.55 -21.93
C GLN A 141 -15.37 20.52 -20.57
N GLY A 142 -14.28 19.74 -20.42
CA GLY A 142 -13.45 19.78 -19.22
C GLY A 142 -12.69 18.48 -18.94
N ILE A 143 -12.35 18.29 -17.67
CA ILE A 143 -11.68 17.10 -17.12
C ILE A 143 -12.71 16.33 -16.30
N LEU A 144 -12.95 15.06 -16.62
CA LEU A 144 -13.78 14.13 -15.82
C LEU A 144 -12.90 13.16 -15.03
N ASP A 145 -13.01 13.13 -13.71
CA ASP A 145 -12.54 12.02 -12.88
C ASP A 145 -13.47 10.82 -13.02
N ARG A 146 -13.09 9.79 -13.79
CA ARG A 146 -13.92 8.58 -13.83
C ARG A 146 -13.96 7.81 -12.50
N ARG A 147 -13.04 8.09 -11.58
CA ARG A 147 -12.95 7.40 -10.28
C ARG A 147 -13.77 8.08 -9.21
N THR A 148 -13.85 9.41 -9.21
CA THR A 148 -14.63 10.18 -8.21
C THR A 148 -15.93 10.75 -8.76
N GLY A 149 -16.10 10.77 -10.08
CA GLY A 149 -17.22 11.43 -10.76
C GLY A 149 -17.11 12.96 -10.76
N LEU A 150 -16.01 13.53 -10.28
CA LEU A 150 -15.79 14.97 -10.26
C LEU A 150 -15.48 15.49 -11.67
N THR A 151 -16.05 16.65 -12.01
CA THR A 151 -15.80 17.34 -13.28
C THR A 151 -15.24 18.73 -13.02
N TRP A 152 -14.24 19.13 -13.81
CA TRP A 152 -13.68 20.48 -13.80
C TRP A 152 -13.77 21.07 -15.21
N SER A 153 -14.42 22.23 -15.35
CA SER A 153 -14.45 22.97 -16.62
C SER A 153 -13.18 23.80 -16.81
N HIS A 154 -12.83 24.09 -18.07
CA HIS A 154 -11.86 25.14 -18.36
C HIS A 154 -12.39 26.50 -17.87
N PRO A 155 -11.49 27.41 -17.43
CA PRO A 155 -11.88 28.77 -17.04
C PRO A 155 -12.47 29.58 -18.20
#